data_AF-A0A7I9ZP12-F1
#
_entry.id   AF-A0A7I9ZP12-F1
#
_cell.length_a   1.000
_cell.length_b   1.000
_cell.length_c   1.000
_cell.angle_alpha   90.00
_cell.angle_beta   90.00
_cell.angle_gamma   90.00
#
_symmetry.space_group_name_H-M   'P 1'
#
loop_
_entity.id
_entity.type
_entity.pdbx_description
1 polymer ?
#
loop_
_entity_poly.entity_id
_entity_poly.type
_entity_poly.pdbx_seq_one_letter_code
_entity_poly.pdbx_strand_id
1 'polypeptide(L)'
;MGFEVILTEAVPESLRDELKEVVRFVRAAPLPRDVIQAETDATEYFIPLITDADGRAFAAIYKPAGPIPVVEEVIYLPGGFAPSRRWVALAFERWSESSVDAFPAVADWTQRSEWMTTDERAALGVVDDAQRELIHTTARLESELADARKLLESRHADADRNERRLLTATGDDLVDAVAEALRQLGFEVDDRDAQGARHKLEDLRVVDGGWLALAEVKGYNKGGSTSDLLKLSRFVRTYFKEAQRFPDAKWYVVNQHRVRDPSGRPELLRGQDGDVEEFSADDGLVLDTRELFTLLQACADGRIDRSDARELLKCARGRFQAPAV
;
A
#
# COMPACT_ATOMS: atom_id res chain seq x y z
N MET A 1 25.49 22.19 -15.49
CA MET A 1 25.49 23.22 -14.43
C MET A 1 25.21 22.49 -13.13
N GLY A 2 26.22 22.38 -12.28
CA GLY A 2 26.15 21.59 -11.06
C GLY A 2 25.36 22.32 -10.00
N PHE A 3 24.25 21.75 -9.54
CA PHE A 3 23.49 22.21 -8.36
C PHE A 3 24.20 21.86 -7.03
N GLU A 4 25.52 21.71 -7.09
CA GLU A 4 26.36 21.43 -5.94
C GLU A 4 26.54 22.74 -5.20
N VAL A 5 26.15 22.73 -3.93
CA VAL A 5 26.23 23.90 -3.07
C VAL A 5 27.56 23.84 -2.35
N ILE A 6 28.32 24.93 -2.45
CA ILE A 6 29.61 25.08 -1.80
C ILE A 6 29.41 26.06 -0.63
N LEU A 7 29.74 25.59 0.57
CA LEU A 7 29.82 26.46 1.75
C LEU A 7 31.19 27.13 1.75
N THR A 8 31.21 28.45 1.94
CA THR A 8 32.47 29.18 2.04
C THR A 8 33.03 29.08 3.47
N GLU A 9 34.32 29.36 3.63
CA GLU A 9 34.98 29.37 4.95
C GLU A 9 34.43 30.42 5.90
N ALA A 10 33.64 31.38 5.39
CA ALA A 10 33.00 32.44 6.17
C ALA A 10 31.76 31.96 6.96
N VAL A 11 31.34 30.70 6.81
CA VAL A 11 30.17 30.13 7.47
C VAL A 11 30.52 29.49 8.82
N PRO A 12 29.93 29.94 9.94
CA PRO A 12 30.07 29.29 11.23
C PRO A 12 29.51 27.86 11.24
N GLU A 13 30.19 26.96 11.96
CA GLU A 13 29.78 25.56 12.08
C GLU A 13 28.37 25.38 12.70
N SER A 14 27.99 26.29 13.62
CA SER A 14 26.68 26.33 14.30
C SER A 14 25.49 26.56 13.36
N LEU A 15 25.71 27.02 12.13
CA LEU A 15 24.66 27.28 11.14
C LEU A 15 24.54 26.19 10.07
N ARG A 16 25.45 25.21 10.03
CA ARG A 16 25.51 24.20 8.96
C ARG A 16 24.22 23.40 8.76
N ASP A 17 23.48 23.11 9.83
CA ASP A 17 22.20 22.39 9.71
C ASP A 17 21.06 23.27 9.21
N GLU A 18 21.01 24.55 9.59
CA GLU A 18 20.01 25.50 9.05
C GLU A 18 20.29 25.84 7.58
N LEU A 19 21.56 25.77 7.19
CA LEU A 19 21.97 25.95 5.80
C LEU A 19 21.45 24.84 4.88
N LYS A 20 21.21 23.63 5.39
CA LYS A 20 20.54 22.56 4.63
C LYS A 20 19.11 22.95 4.27
N GLU A 21 18.41 23.63 5.17
CA GLU A 21 17.07 24.16 4.91
C GLU A 21 17.12 25.33 3.91
N VAL A 22 18.07 26.25 4.04
CA VAL A 22 18.31 27.31 3.03
C VAL A 22 18.56 26.70 1.64
N VAL A 23 19.41 25.67 1.55
CA VAL A 23 19.67 24.94 0.30
C VAL A 23 18.43 24.26 -0.26
N ARG A 24 17.58 23.69 0.61
CA ARG A 24 16.30 23.09 0.22
C ARG A 24 15.34 24.13 -0.36
N PHE A 25 15.22 25.30 0.27
CA PHE A 25 14.42 26.42 -0.26
C PHE A 25 14.94 26.90 -1.62
N VAL A 26 16.27 27.02 -1.77
CA VAL A 26 16.91 27.39 -3.04
C VAL A 26 16.66 26.36 -4.14
N ARG A 27 16.66 25.06 -3.81
CA ARG A 27 16.36 23.96 -4.77
C ARG A 27 14.89 23.88 -5.16
N ALA A 28 13.97 24.35 -4.31
CA ALA A 28 12.53 24.22 -4.51
C ALA A 28 11.87 25.38 -5.28
N ALA A 29 12.56 26.52 -5.48
CA ALA A 29 11.98 27.71 -6.09
C ALA A 29 12.07 27.72 -7.64
N PRO A 30 10.94 27.86 -8.38
CA PRO A 30 10.90 27.85 -9.85
C PRO A 30 11.05 29.24 -10.52
N LEU A 31 11.28 30.31 -9.75
CA LEU A 31 11.33 31.69 -10.26
C LEU A 31 12.74 32.12 -10.70
N PRO A 32 12.88 33.08 -11.65
CA PRO A 32 14.17 33.70 -11.96
C PRO A 32 14.72 34.37 -10.70
N ARG A 33 15.98 34.07 -10.41
CA ARG A 33 16.62 34.34 -9.12
C ARG A 33 17.34 35.68 -9.18
N ASP A 34 17.10 36.56 -8.19
CA ASP A 34 18.01 37.67 -7.89
C ASP A 34 19.27 37.06 -7.26
N VAL A 35 20.29 36.87 -8.07
CA VAL A 35 21.56 36.25 -7.69
C VAL A 35 22.64 37.31 -7.72
N ILE A 36 23.44 37.39 -6.67
CA ILE A 36 24.65 38.22 -6.67
C ILE A 36 25.69 37.51 -7.53
N GLN A 37 26.08 38.13 -8.64
CA GLN A 37 27.05 37.58 -9.57
C GLN A 37 28.43 38.09 -9.18
N ALA A 38 29.21 37.24 -8.49
CA ALA A 38 30.54 37.62 -7.99
C ALA A 38 31.53 38.08 -9.08
N GLU A 39 31.30 37.77 -10.36
CA GLU A 39 32.16 38.20 -11.47
C GLU A 39 31.84 39.61 -12.01
N THR A 40 30.63 40.13 -11.76
CA THR A 40 30.14 41.43 -12.28
C THR A 40 29.76 42.42 -11.17
N ASP A 41 29.37 41.93 -10.00
CA ASP A 41 29.20 42.71 -8.78
C ASP A 41 30.56 42.79 -8.09
N ALA A 42 31.10 44.00 -7.94
CA ALA A 42 32.43 44.21 -7.39
C ALA A 42 32.60 43.46 -6.04
N THR A 43 33.49 42.46 -6.05
CA THR A 43 33.76 41.50 -4.98
C THR A 43 34.19 42.13 -3.64
N GLU A 44 34.52 43.41 -3.68
CA GLU A 44 34.84 44.27 -2.54
C GLU A 44 33.60 44.61 -1.67
N TYR A 45 32.38 44.46 -2.21
CA TYR A 45 31.14 44.78 -1.49
C TYR A 45 30.38 43.57 -0.96
N PHE A 46 30.69 42.35 -1.42
CA PHE A 46 29.94 41.14 -1.07
C PHE A 46 30.87 40.03 -0.60
N ILE A 47 30.59 39.47 0.58
CA ILE A 47 31.25 38.27 1.10
C ILE A 47 30.24 37.11 0.97
N PRO A 48 30.43 36.18 0.02
CA PRO A 48 29.49 35.07 -0.17
C PRO A 48 29.56 34.10 1.01
N LEU A 49 28.39 33.70 1.50
CA LEU A 49 28.22 32.66 2.54
C LEU A 49 27.88 31.30 1.92
N ILE A 50 27.05 31.31 0.87
CA ILE A 50 26.61 30.09 0.17
C ILE A 50 26.71 30.36 -1.33
N THR A 51 27.40 29.50 -2.07
CA THR A 51 27.46 29.57 -3.54
C THR A 51 27.02 28.28 -4.23
N ASP A 52 26.68 28.34 -5.52
CA ASP A 52 26.69 27.16 -6.38
C ASP A 52 28.10 26.91 -6.97
N ALA A 53 28.23 25.81 -7.70
CA ALA A 53 29.43 25.45 -8.44
C ALA A 53 29.82 26.45 -9.54
N ASP A 54 28.90 27.33 -9.94
CA ASP A 54 29.11 28.39 -10.94
C ASP A 54 29.46 29.73 -10.26
N GLY A 55 29.71 29.75 -8.94
CA GLY A 55 30.18 30.93 -8.19
C GLY A 55 29.08 31.92 -7.79
N ARG A 56 27.81 31.57 -7.97
CA ARG A 56 26.66 32.45 -7.68
C ARG A 56 26.28 32.39 -6.21
N ALA A 57 26.22 33.55 -5.54
CA ALA A 57 25.90 33.59 -4.11
C ALA A 57 24.38 33.62 -3.84
N PHE A 58 23.92 32.77 -2.92
CA PHE A 58 22.51 32.69 -2.48
C PHE A 58 22.27 33.32 -1.11
N ALA A 59 23.32 33.36 -0.28
CA ALA A 59 23.38 34.15 0.93
C ALA A 59 24.73 34.84 0.95
N ALA A 60 24.75 36.10 1.36
CA ALA A 60 25.96 36.91 1.36
C ALA A 60 25.89 37.97 2.45
N ILE A 61 27.05 38.41 2.91
CA ILE A 61 27.20 39.65 3.67
C ILE A 61 27.44 40.76 2.67
N TYR A 62 26.62 41.80 2.71
CA TYR A 62 26.76 42.99 1.87
C TYR A 62 27.33 44.15 2.69
N LYS A 63 28.38 44.76 2.18
CA LYS A 63 29.09 45.93 2.70
C LYS A 63 29.12 46.99 1.60
N PRO A 64 28.13 47.89 1.50
CA PRO A 64 28.16 48.95 0.50
C PRO A 64 29.34 49.89 0.78
N ALA A 65 30.09 50.28 -0.26
CA ALA A 65 30.96 51.45 -0.18
C ALA A 65 30.47 52.52 -1.15
N GLY A 66 30.42 53.73 -0.62
CA GLY A 66 29.93 54.93 -1.28
C GLY A 66 30.18 56.10 -0.33
N PRO A 67 30.14 57.35 -0.84
CA PRO A 67 30.52 58.52 -0.05
C PRO A 67 29.58 58.80 1.13
N ILE A 68 28.38 58.20 1.16
CA ILE A 68 27.44 58.24 2.30
C ILE A 68 26.72 56.88 2.36
N PRO A 69 27.23 55.89 3.11
CA PRO A 69 26.53 54.63 3.32
C PRO A 69 25.36 54.84 4.31
N VAL A 70 24.16 54.37 3.94
CA VAL A 70 22.97 54.38 4.83
C VAL A 70 22.96 53.15 5.76
N VAL A 71 23.71 52.10 5.39
CA VAL A 71 23.89 50.87 6.17
C VAL A 71 25.33 50.40 6.01
N GLU A 72 25.99 49.97 7.09
CA GLU A 72 27.41 49.54 7.07
C GLU A 72 27.59 48.07 6.67
N GLU A 73 26.71 47.18 7.16
CA GLU A 73 26.74 45.75 6.84
C GLU A 73 25.33 45.15 6.95
N VAL A 74 24.93 44.28 6.01
CA VAL A 74 23.69 43.48 6.11
C VAL A 74 23.95 42.03 5.71
N ILE A 75 23.23 41.10 6.34
CA ILE A 75 23.18 39.71 5.88
C ILE A 75 21.99 39.55 4.94
N TYR A 76 22.27 39.18 3.70
CA TYR A 76 21.29 38.89 2.68
C TYR A 76 20.96 37.39 2.66
N LEU A 77 19.67 37.06 2.73
CA LEU A 77 19.14 35.69 2.68
C LEU A 77 18.12 35.55 1.55
N PRO A 78 17.89 34.33 1.01
CA PRO A 78 16.91 34.11 -0.05
C PRO A 78 15.50 34.55 0.33
N GLY A 79 14.77 35.11 -0.64
CA GLY A 79 13.38 35.50 -0.46
C GLY A 79 12.49 34.32 -0.01
N GLY A 80 11.63 34.56 0.99
CA GLY A 80 10.76 33.53 1.58
C GLY A 80 11.38 32.73 2.72
N PHE A 81 12.69 32.90 2.99
CA PHE A 81 13.34 32.34 4.17
C PHE A 81 13.23 33.31 5.36
N ALA A 82 12.53 32.89 6.42
CA ALA A 82 12.46 33.66 7.66
C ALA A 82 13.73 33.40 8.49
N PRO A 83 14.52 34.43 8.87
CA PRO A 83 15.74 34.22 9.63
C PRO A 83 15.44 33.63 11.01
N SER A 84 16.16 32.58 11.38
CA SER A 84 16.12 31.99 12.72
C SER A 84 16.84 32.89 13.73
N ARG A 85 16.68 32.57 15.03
CA ARG A 85 17.48 33.23 16.09
C ARG A 85 18.99 33.06 15.89
N ARG A 86 19.45 31.99 15.24
CA ARG A 86 20.88 31.75 14.99
C ARG A 86 21.45 32.70 13.93
N TRP A 87 20.67 33.02 12.89
CA TRP A 87 21.05 34.04 11.89
C TRP A 87 21.15 35.44 12.50
N VAL A 88 20.24 35.78 13.42
CA VAL A 88 20.31 37.04 14.17
C VAL A 88 21.52 37.04 15.12
N ALA A 89 21.81 35.92 15.77
CA ALA A 89 22.99 35.79 16.63
C ALA A 89 24.30 35.96 15.85
N LEU A 90 24.41 35.39 14.64
CA LEU A 90 25.57 35.60 13.76
C LEU A 90 25.75 37.08 13.39
N ALA A 91 24.66 37.78 13.05
CA ALA A 91 24.73 39.20 12.75
C ALA A 91 25.25 40.00 13.96
N PHE A 92 24.72 39.71 15.15
CA PHE A 92 25.14 40.37 16.39
C PHE A 92 26.60 40.07 16.77
N GLU A 93 27.04 38.82 16.62
CA GLU A 93 28.43 38.43 16.86
C GLU A 93 29.39 39.23 15.97
N ARG A 94 29.09 39.32 14.66
CA ARG A 94 29.91 40.09 13.73
C ARG A 94 29.88 41.59 14.00
N TRP A 95 28.71 42.16 14.25
CA TRP A 95 28.58 43.60 14.49
C TRP A 95 29.16 44.03 15.83
N SER A 96 29.24 43.11 16.80
CA SER A 96 29.89 43.35 18.09
C SER A 96 31.38 43.65 17.95
N GLU A 97 32.07 43.13 16.91
CA GLU A 97 33.50 43.39 16.69
C GLU A 97 33.80 44.87 16.40
N SER A 98 32.89 45.55 15.70
CA SER A 98 33.02 46.97 15.36
C SER A 98 32.27 47.90 16.31
N SER A 99 31.22 47.41 16.99
CA SER A 99 30.39 48.23 17.87
C SER A 99 29.76 47.41 19.01
N VAL A 100 30.58 47.09 20.01
CA VAL A 100 30.18 46.32 21.22
C VAL A 100 29.00 46.96 21.97
N ASP A 101 28.93 48.29 22.03
CA ASP A 101 27.88 49.00 22.78
C ASP A 101 26.51 48.96 22.08
N ALA A 102 26.48 48.86 20.75
CA ALA A 102 25.24 48.80 19.97
C ALA A 102 24.77 47.36 19.75
N PHE A 103 25.71 46.41 19.66
CA PHE A 103 25.45 44.98 19.44
C PHE A 103 26.22 44.16 20.47
N PRO A 104 25.68 43.96 21.68
CA PRO A 104 26.32 43.08 22.64
C PRO A 104 26.32 41.66 22.08
N ALA A 105 27.49 41.01 22.05
CA ALA A 105 27.61 39.64 21.59
C ALA A 105 26.61 38.76 22.36
N VAL A 106 25.73 38.06 21.63
CA VAL A 106 24.80 37.08 22.21
C VAL A 106 25.64 35.87 22.60
N ALA A 107 26.32 35.99 23.72
CA ALA A 107 27.25 34.97 24.15
C ALA A 107 26.41 33.78 24.66
N ASP A 108 26.33 32.74 23.84
CA ASP A 108 25.64 31.47 24.12
C ASP A 108 26.37 30.61 25.17
N TRP A 109 27.14 31.26 26.05
CA TRP A 109 27.99 30.60 27.03
C TRP A 109 27.14 29.82 28.05
N THR A 110 25.93 30.28 28.36
CA THR A 110 24.99 29.59 29.27
C THR A 110 24.51 28.24 28.73
N GLN A 111 24.62 27.99 27.42
CA GLN A 111 24.33 26.70 26.79
C GLN A 111 25.57 25.79 26.67
N ARG A 112 26.78 26.31 26.96
CA ARG A 112 28.00 25.48 26.95
C ARG A 112 28.11 24.72 28.26
N SER A 113 28.39 23.42 28.16
CA SER A 113 28.47 22.49 29.29
C SER A 113 29.45 22.91 30.39
N GLU A 114 30.50 23.63 30.03
CA GLU A 114 31.53 24.17 30.93
C GLU A 114 31.02 25.29 31.85
N TRP A 115 29.95 25.99 31.46
CA TRP A 115 29.34 27.08 32.23
C TRP A 115 27.96 26.74 32.81
N MET A 116 27.38 25.59 32.45
CA MET A 116 26.16 25.08 33.07
C MET A 116 26.38 24.74 34.56
N THR A 117 25.34 24.91 35.37
CA THR A 117 25.29 24.37 36.73
C THR A 117 25.23 22.84 36.72
N THR A 118 25.43 22.21 37.89
CA THR A 118 25.31 20.75 38.02
C THR A 118 23.90 20.26 37.71
N ASP A 119 22.86 20.99 38.14
CA ASP A 119 21.46 20.61 37.91
C ASP A 119 21.08 20.76 36.42
N GLU A 120 21.55 21.79 35.74
CA GLU A 120 21.34 21.98 34.29
C GLU A 120 22.00 20.86 33.48
N ARG A 121 23.24 20.48 33.82
CA ARG A 121 23.90 19.33 33.16
C ARG A 121 23.16 18.02 33.41
N ALA A 122 22.65 17.81 34.61
CA ALA A 122 21.86 16.62 34.94
C ALA A 122 20.55 16.59 34.13
N ALA A 123 19.83 17.72 34.04
CA ALA A 123 18.63 17.83 33.24
C ALA A 123 18.90 17.63 31.74
N LEU A 124 20.00 18.20 31.22
CA LEU A 124 20.43 17.97 29.83
C LEU A 124 20.70 16.50 29.56
N GLY A 125 21.38 15.79 30.46
CA GLY A 125 21.61 14.35 30.35
C GLY A 125 20.32 13.54 30.26
N VAL A 126 19.28 13.90 31.03
CA VAL A 126 17.96 13.25 30.94
C VAL A 126 17.30 13.50 29.58
N VAL A 127 17.43 14.72 29.03
CA VAL A 127 16.91 15.04 27.68
C VAL A 127 17.65 14.24 26.62
N ASP A 128 18.99 14.17 26.69
CA ASP A 128 19.81 13.41 25.74
C ASP A 128 19.51 11.91 25.80
N ASP A 129 19.29 11.36 27.00
CA ASP A 129 18.86 9.96 27.19
C ASP A 129 17.49 9.71 26.55
N ALA A 130 16.51 10.58 26.80
CA ALA A 130 15.18 10.47 26.21
C ALA A 130 15.21 10.61 24.68
N GLN A 131 16.05 11.49 24.13
CA GLN A 131 16.23 11.63 22.67
C GLN A 131 16.86 10.38 22.06
N ARG A 132 17.87 9.78 22.71
CA ARG A 132 18.48 8.52 22.25
C ARG A 132 17.48 7.38 22.27
N GLU A 133 16.69 7.26 23.34
CA GLU A 133 15.64 6.24 23.46
C GLU A 133 14.56 6.43 22.40
N LEU A 134 14.16 7.67 22.11
CA LEU A 134 13.19 7.98 21.06
C LEU A 134 13.72 7.56 19.68
N ILE A 135 14.98 7.86 19.36
CA ILE A 135 15.61 7.49 18.08
C ILE A 135 15.66 5.96 17.96
N HIS A 136 16.12 5.27 19.01
CA HIS A 136 16.22 3.81 19.03
C HIS A 136 14.85 3.13 18.90
N THR A 137 13.86 3.57 19.68
CA THR A 137 12.50 3.02 19.63
C THR A 137 11.83 3.29 18.29
N THR A 138 11.99 4.49 17.73
CA THR A 138 11.44 4.82 16.41
C THR A 138 12.04 3.93 15.34
N ALA A 139 13.37 3.78 15.30
CA ALA A 139 14.03 2.91 14.33
C ALA A 139 13.59 1.44 14.46
N ARG A 140 13.43 0.93 15.69
CA ARG A 140 12.94 -0.43 15.93
C ARG A 140 11.51 -0.61 15.40
N LEU A 141 10.59 0.30 15.74
CA LEU A 141 9.19 0.22 15.31
C LEU A 141 9.04 0.38 13.79
N GLU A 142 9.85 1.24 13.16
CA GLU A 142 9.88 1.38 11.71
C GLU A 142 10.34 0.09 11.03
N SER A 143 11.34 -0.60 11.58
CA SER A 143 11.79 -1.91 11.09
C SER A 143 10.69 -2.96 11.24
N GLU A 144 10.07 -3.07 12.42
CA GLU A 144 8.97 -4.00 12.68
C GLU A 144 7.78 -3.76 11.73
N LEU A 145 7.44 -2.50 11.47
CA LEU A 145 6.39 -2.13 10.54
C LEU A 145 6.75 -2.49 9.10
N ALA A 146 8.00 -2.29 8.69
CA ALA A 146 8.47 -2.67 7.36
C ALA A 146 8.39 -4.19 7.15
N ASP A 147 8.78 -4.98 8.14
CA ASP A 147 8.73 -6.44 8.07
C ASP A 147 7.29 -6.96 8.09
N ALA A 148 6.43 -6.40 8.95
CA ALA A 148 5.00 -6.72 8.96
C ALA A 148 4.31 -6.42 7.62
N ARG A 149 4.66 -5.30 6.98
CA ARG A 149 4.14 -4.94 5.65
C ARG A 149 4.60 -5.92 4.57
N LYS A 150 5.88 -6.32 4.57
CA LYS A 150 6.39 -7.33 3.63
C LYS A 150 5.69 -8.67 3.81
N LEU A 151 5.47 -9.08 5.06
CA LEU A 151 4.74 -10.30 5.37
C LEU A 151 3.31 -10.21 4.84
N LEU A 152 2.60 -9.11 5.10
CA LEU A 152 1.25 -8.88 4.61
C LEU A 152 1.19 -8.97 3.08
N GLU A 153 2.09 -8.30 2.37
CA GLU A 153 2.16 -8.33 0.90
C GLU A 153 2.39 -9.76 0.38
N SER A 154 3.30 -10.52 1.00
CA SER A 154 3.51 -11.92 0.66
C SER A 154 2.24 -12.75 0.83
N ARG A 155 1.51 -12.56 1.94
CA ARG A 155 0.23 -13.26 2.19
C ARG A 155 -0.86 -12.83 1.20
N HIS A 156 -0.86 -11.57 0.78
CA HIS A 156 -1.77 -11.10 -0.25
C HIS A 156 -1.52 -11.81 -1.57
N ALA A 157 -0.26 -11.88 -2.00
CA ALA A 157 0.12 -12.53 -3.24
C ALA A 157 -0.15 -14.05 -3.21
N ASP A 158 0.06 -14.70 -2.06
CA ASP A 158 -0.31 -16.12 -1.87
C ASP A 158 -1.83 -16.32 -2.01
N ALA A 159 -2.63 -15.50 -1.34
CA ALA A 159 -4.09 -15.60 -1.40
C ALA A 159 -4.64 -15.32 -2.81
N ASP A 160 -4.03 -14.41 -3.58
CA ASP A 160 -4.40 -14.15 -4.98
C ASP A 160 -4.12 -15.34 -5.90
N ARG A 161 -3.04 -16.09 -5.64
CA ARG A 161 -2.71 -17.32 -6.38
C ARG A 161 -3.54 -18.52 -5.98
N ASN A 162 -4.13 -18.50 -4.79
CA ASN A 162 -4.85 -19.64 -4.21
C ASN A 162 -6.35 -19.32 -4.06
N GLU A 163 -6.79 -18.95 -2.87
CA GLU A 163 -8.21 -18.91 -2.49
C GLU A 163 -9.00 -17.86 -3.27
N ARG A 164 -8.41 -16.69 -3.57
CA ARG A 164 -9.10 -15.61 -4.29
C ARG A 164 -9.27 -15.90 -5.78
N ARG A 165 -8.69 -16.98 -6.33
CA ARG A 165 -9.00 -17.43 -7.69
C ARG A 165 -10.49 -17.72 -7.86
N LEU A 166 -11.17 -18.22 -6.82
CA LEU A 166 -12.63 -18.38 -6.84
C LEU A 166 -13.36 -17.07 -7.16
N LEU A 167 -12.79 -15.93 -6.78
CA LEU A 167 -13.41 -14.61 -6.91
C LEU A 167 -13.03 -13.90 -8.23
N THR A 168 -11.93 -14.29 -8.88
CA THR A 168 -11.31 -13.53 -9.97
C THR A 168 -11.12 -14.34 -11.27
N ALA A 169 -10.92 -15.66 -11.17
CA ALA A 169 -10.57 -16.53 -12.29
C ALA A 169 -11.75 -16.80 -13.25
N THR A 170 -11.43 -17.34 -14.42
CA THR A 170 -12.39 -17.78 -15.45
C THR A 170 -11.78 -18.91 -16.29
N GLY A 171 -12.60 -19.69 -16.98
CA GLY A 171 -12.12 -20.81 -17.80
C GLY A 171 -11.48 -21.90 -16.94
N ASP A 172 -10.46 -22.55 -17.47
CA ASP A 172 -9.78 -23.69 -16.83
C ASP A 172 -9.22 -23.32 -15.44
N ASP A 173 -8.63 -22.13 -15.29
CA ASP A 173 -8.15 -21.62 -13.99
C ASP A 173 -9.25 -21.57 -12.91
N LEU A 174 -10.50 -21.33 -13.31
CA LEU A 174 -11.65 -21.33 -12.40
C LEU A 174 -12.12 -22.75 -12.09
N VAL A 175 -12.11 -23.65 -13.08
CA VAL A 175 -12.43 -25.07 -12.90
C VAL A 175 -11.48 -25.66 -11.86
N ASP A 176 -10.17 -25.42 -12.03
CA ASP A 176 -9.13 -25.84 -11.09
C ASP A 176 -9.33 -25.27 -9.68
N ALA A 177 -9.63 -23.97 -9.58
CA ALA A 177 -9.86 -23.33 -8.28
C ALA A 177 -11.10 -23.90 -7.56
N VAL A 178 -12.19 -24.18 -8.29
CA VAL A 178 -13.39 -24.82 -7.74
C VAL A 178 -13.10 -26.26 -7.32
N ALA A 179 -12.36 -27.01 -8.14
CA ALA A 179 -11.98 -28.38 -7.81
C ALA A 179 -11.11 -28.44 -6.54
N GLU A 180 -10.11 -27.55 -6.42
CA GLU A 180 -9.27 -27.44 -5.23
C GLU A 180 -10.10 -27.07 -3.99
N ALA A 181 -10.99 -26.08 -4.11
CA ALA A 181 -11.90 -25.69 -3.03
C ALA A 181 -12.76 -26.85 -2.53
N LEU A 182 -13.37 -27.62 -3.44
CA LEU A 182 -14.19 -28.78 -3.08
C LEU A 182 -13.33 -29.90 -2.45
N ARG A 183 -12.11 -30.13 -2.93
CA ARG A 183 -11.16 -31.07 -2.31
C ARG A 183 -10.75 -30.62 -0.90
N GLN A 184 -10.57 -29.33 -0.66
CA GLN A 184 -10.28 -28.79 0.67
C GLN A 184 -11.45 -29.02 1.65
N LEU A 185 -12.70 -29.00 1.16
CA LEU A 185 -13.88 -29.40 1.95
C LEU A 185 -13.95 -30.91 2.16
N GLY A 186 -13.18 -31.71 1.43
CA GLY A 186 -13.07 -33.17 1.57
C GLY A 186 -13.84 -33.98 0.54
N PHE A 187 -14.29 -33.37 -0.56
CA PHE A 187 -14.83 -34.11 -1.70
C PHE A 187 -13.71 -34.74 -2.53
N GLU A 188 -14.01 -35.87 -3.16
CA GLU A 188 -13.22 -36.39 -4.27
C GLU A 188 -13.69 -35.70 -5.55
N VAL A 189 -12.78 -35.11 -6.34
CA VAL A 189 -13.15 -34.34 -7.54
C VAL A 189 -12.38 -34.83 -8.75
N ASP A 190 -13.12 -35.31 -9.76
CA ASP A 190 -12.60 -35.70 -11.07
C ASP A 190 -12.86 -34.61 -12.11
N ASP A 191 -11.80 -34.15 -12.78
CA ASP A 191 -11.88 -33.19 -13.88
C ASP A 191 -12.03 -33.97 -15.20
N ARG A 192 -13.15 -33.75 -15.90
CA ARG A 192 -13.49 -34.51 -17.11
C ARG A 192 -12.88 -33.92 -18.37
N ASP A 193 -12.62 -32.62 -18.40
CA ASP A 193 -12.02 -31.95 -19.55
C ASP A 193 -10.52 -32.25 -19.64
N ALA A 194 -9.84 -32.38 -18.49
CA ALA A 194 -8.44 -32.82 -18.43
C ALA A 194 -8.20 -34.22 -19.02
N GLN A 195 -9.24 -35.07 -19.12
CA GLN A 195 -9.14 -36.43 -19.65
C GLN A 195 -9.25 -36.52 -21.18
N GLY A 196 -9.39 -35.39 -21.89
CA GLY A 196 -9.29 -35.34 -23.35
C GLY A 196 -10.45 -36.05 -24.09
N ALA A 197 -11.65 -36.03 -23.51
CA ALA A 197 -12.81 -36.69 -24.10
C ALA A 197 -13.18 -36.11 -25.48
N ARG A 198 -13.54 -36.98 -26.41
CA ARG A 198 -13.93 -36.62 -27.80
C ARG A 198 -15.27 -35.87 -27.89
N HIS A 199 -16.04 -35.86 -26.80
CA HIS A 199 -17.34 -35.21 -26.66
C HIS A 199 -17.33 -34.31 -25.43
N LYS A 200 -18.00 -33.14 -25.51
CA LYS A 200 -18.14 -32.23 -24.36
C LYS A 200 -18.91 -32.91 -23.22
N LEU A 201 -18.27 -33.04 -22.07
CA LEU A 201 -18.84 -33.50 -20.81
C LEU A 201 -19.06 -32.30 -19.89
N GLU A 202 -19.57 -32.56 -18.69
CA GLU A 202 -19.52 -31.65 -17.54
C GLU A 202 -18.06 -31.33 -17.15
N ASP A 203 -17.82 -30.16 -16.57
CA ASP A 203 -16.46 -29.76 -16.15
C ASP A 203 -15.93 -30.67 -15.01
N LEU A 204 -16.73 -30.92 -13.96
CA LEU A 204 -16.31 -31.71 -12.79
C LEU A 204 -17.32 -32.79 -12.38
N ARG A 205 -16.82 -33.93 -11.88
CA ARG A 205 -17.59 -34.88 -11.06
C ARG A 205 -17.13 -34.78 -9.61
N VAL A 206 -18.07 -34.50 -8.72
CA VAL A 206 -17.82 -34.31 -7.29
C VAL A 206 -18.41 -35.49 -6.53
N VAL A 207 -17.60 -36.17 -5.73
CA VAL A 207 -17.95 -37.44 -5.08
C VAL A 207 -17.72 -37.36 -3.58
N ASP A 208 -18.64 -37.96 -2.83
CA ASP A 208 -18.51 -38.20 -1.39
C ASP A 208 -19.12 -39.57 -1.06
N GLY A 209 -18.26 -40.60 -1.00
CA GLY A 209 -18.69 -41.99 -0.85
C GLY A 209 -19.59 -42.43 -2.02
N GLY A 210 -20.85 -42.76 -1.74
CA GLY A 210 -21.83 -43.16 -2.76
C GLY A 210 -22.57 -41.99 -3.44
N TRP A 211 -22.39 -40.77 -2.94
CA TRP A 211 -23.06 -39.57 -3.45
C TRP A 211 -22.22 -38.91 -4.55
N LEU A 212 -22.86 -38.43 -5.62
CA LEU A 212 -22.19 -37.81 -6.76
C LEU A 212 -22.97 -36.61 -7.31
N ALA A 213 -22.29 -35.49 -7.52
CA ALA A 213 -22.78 -34.36 -8.31
C ALA A 213 -22.02 -34.18 -9.62
N LEU A 214 -22.75 -33.79 -10.66
CA LEU A 214 -22.17 -33.27 -11.90
C LEU A 214 -22.13 -31.74 -11.80
N ALA A 215 -20.95 -31.13 -11.99
CA ALA A 215 -20.79 -29.68 -11.88
C ALA A 215 -20.34 -29.05 -13.20
N GLU A 216 -21.01 -27.97 -13.58
CA GLU A 216 -20.62 -27.08 -14.68
C GLU A 216 -20.15 -25.76 -14.06
N VAL A 217 -18.94 -25.33 -14.40
CA VAL A 217 -18.27 -24.15 -13.87
C VAL A 217 -18.17 -23.07 -14.95
N LYS A 218 -18.62 -21.85 -14.65
CA LYS A 218 -18.55 -20.73 -15.60
C LYS A 218 -18.15 -19.41 -14.96
N GLY A 219 -17.21 -18.71 -15.61
CA GLY A 219 -16.83 -17.35 -15.28
C GLY A 219 -17.51 -16.33 -16.18
N TYR A 220 -18.14 -15.30 -15.59
CA TYR A 220 -18.82 -14.25 -16.34
C TYR A 220 -18.36 -12.86 -15.91
N ASN A 221 -18.13 -11.99 -16.91
CA ASN A 221 -17.94 -10.55 -16.66
C ASN A 221 -19.25 -9.87 -16.19
N LYS A 222 -20.40 -10.48 -16.49
CA LYS A 222 -21.75 -10.06 -16.10
C LYS A 222 -22.41 -11.14 -15.22
N GLY A 223 -23.74 -11.20 -15.16
CA GLY A 223 -24.46 -12.28 -14.47
C GLY A 223 -24.32 -13.63 -15.16
N GLY A 224 -24.63 -14.70 -14.42
CA GLY A 224 -24.74 -16.07 -14.96
C GLY A 224 -25.83 -16.21 -16.01
N SER A 225 -25.82 -17.32 -16.76
CA SER A 225 -26.77 -17.59 -17.84
C SER A 225 -27.66 -18.80 -17.55
N THR A 226 -28.98 -18.63 -17.68
CA THR A 226 -29.94 -19.74 -17.55
C THR A 226 -29.80 -20.78 -18.66
N SER A 227 -29.20 -20.41 -19.80
CA SER A 227 -28.91 -21.35 -20.88
C SER A 227 -27.93 -22.47 -20.49
N ASP A 228 -27.10 -22.25 -19.46
CA ASP A 228 -26.18 -23.28 -18.95
C ASP A 228 -26.90 -24.31 -18.07
N LEU A 229 -28.00 -23.95 -17.42
CA LEU A 229 -28.83 -24.89 -16.65
C LEU A 229 -29.35 -26.00 -17.57
N LEU A 230 -29.74 -25.65 -18.81
CA LEU A 230 -30.18 -26.59 -19.83
C LEU A 230 -29.04 -27.49 -20.35
N LYS A 231 -27.78 -27.04 -20.30
CA LYS A 231 -26.61 -27.85 -20.71
C LYS A 231 -26.37 -28.97 -19.71
N LEU A 232 -26.48 -28.70 -18.41
CA LEU A 232 -26.36 -29.71 -17.35
C LEU A 232 -27.33 -30.87 -17.56
N SER A 233 -28.57 -30.62 -17.99
CA SER A 233 -29.54 -31.68 -18.31
C SER A 233 -29.08 -32.60 -19.46
N ARG A 234 -28.21 -32.13 -20.35
CA ARG A 234 -27.60 -32.99 -21.39
C ARG A 234 -26.50 -33.86 -20.82
N PHE A 235 -25.67 -33.33 -19.91
CA PHE A 235 -24.61 -34.09 -19.25
C PHE A 235 -25.17 -35.22 -18.39
N VAL A 236 -26.27 -34.99 -17.68
CA VAL A 236 -26.99 -36.02 -16.92
C VAL A 236 -27.38 -37.21 -17.82
N ARG A 237 -27.88 -36.94 -19.03
CA ARG A 237 -28.23 -38.01 -19.99
C ARG A 237 -27.01 -38.79 -20.47
N THR A 238 -25.88 -38.11 -20.66
CA THR A 238 -24.61 -38.76 -21.04
C THR A 238 -24.09 -39.62 -19.89
N TYR A 239 -24.05 -39.08 -18.68
CA TYR A 239 -23.67 -39.80 -17.46
C TYR A 239 -24.54 -41.02 -17.22
N PHE A 240 -25.87 -40.91 -17.37
CA PHE A 240 -26.77 -42.06 -17.22
C PHE A 240 -26.46 -43.19 -18.21
N LYS A 241 -26.10 -42.87 -19.46
CA LYS A 241 -25.69 -43.89 -20.44
C LYS A 241 -24.40 -44.61 -20.03
N GLU A 242 -23.46 -43.88 -19.44
CA GLU A 242 -22.17 -44.41 -18.97
C GLU A 242 -22.31 -45.24 -17.69
N ALA A 243 -22.94 -44.67 -16.66
CA ALA A 243 -22.99 -45.21 -15.31
C ALA A 243 -24.25 -46.04 -15.00
N GLN A 244 -25.26 -46.02 -15.87
CA GLN A 244 -26.58 -46.64 -15.67
C GLN A 244 -27.26 -46.21 -14.35
N ARG A 245 -26.93 -45.01 -13.87
CA ARG A 245 -27.46 -44.36 -12.66
C ARG A 245 -27.57 -42.86 -12.91
N PHE A 246 -28.54 -42.21 -12.28
CA PHE A 246 -28.60 -40.74 -12.25
C PHE A 246 -27.63 -40.19 -11.19
N PRO A 247 -27.06 -38.99 -11.40
CA PRO A 247 -26.32 -38.31 -10.34
C PRO A 247 -27.28 -37.92 -9.21
N ASP A 248 -26.74 -37.72 -8.02
CA ASP A 248 -27.49 -37.34 -6.82
C ASP A 248 -27.75 -35.82 -6.76
N ALA A 249 -26.97 -35.02 -7.50
CA ALA A 249 -27.20 -33.59 -7.69
C ALA A 249 -26.56 -33.05 -8.98
N LYS A 250 -26.96 -31.83 -9.36
CA LYS A 250 -26.36 -31.05 -10.46
C LYS A 250 -25.97 -29.68 -9.95
N TRP A 251 -24.73 -29.28 -10.15
CA TRP A 251 -24.21 -28.01 -9.64
C TRP A 251 -23.87 -27.07 -10.80
N TYR A 252 -24.45 -25.88 -10.79
CA TYR A 252 -24.06 -24.78 -11.65
C TYR A 252 -23.25 -23.78 -10.83
N VAL A 253 -21.91 -23.84 -10.97
CA VAL A 253 -20.97 -23.04 -10.19
C VAL A 253 -20.52 -21.84 -10.99
N VAL A 254 -20.70 -20.63 -10.46
CA VAL A 254 -20.53 -19.41 -11.25
C VAL A 254 -19.71 -18.36 -10.52
N ASN A 255 -18.66 -17.85 -11.20
CA ASN A 255 -18.00 -16.61 -10.84
C ASN A 255 -18.57 -15.47 -11.69
N GLN A 256 -19.71 -14.92 -11.25
CA GLN A 256 -20.39 -13.82 -11.94
C GLN A 256 -19.80 -12.46 -11.54
N HIS A 257 -19.96 -11.48 -12.42
CA HIS A 257 -19.47 -10.11 -12.23
C HIS A 257 -18.02 -10.06 -11.73
N ARG A 258 -17.16 -10.98 -12.21
CA ARG A 258 -15.83 -11.26 -11.64
C ARG A 258 -14.87 -10.06 -11.57
N VAL A 259 -15.13 -9.02 -12.38
CA VAL A 259 -14.37 -7.77 -12.42
C VAL A 259 -14.85 -6.72 -11.40
N ARG A 260 -15.89 -7.03 -10.63
CA ARG A 260 -16.44 -6.18 -9.57
C ARG A 260 -16.07 -6.71 -8.21
N ASP A 261 -16.08 -5.80 -7.24
CA ASP A 261 -15.97 -6.11 -5.82
C ASP A 261 -16.97 -7.24 -5.45
N PRO A 262 -16.50 -8.35 -4.85
CA PRO A 262 -17.35 -9.45 -4.38
C PRO A 262 -18.52 -9.02 -3.49
N SER A 263 -18.33 -8.03 -2.62
CA SER A 263 -19.36 -7.57 -1.68
C SER A 263 -20.55 -6.89 -2.37
N GLY A 264 -20.33 -6.30 -3.55
CA GLY A 264 -21.33 -5.55 -4.30
C GLY A 264 -22.01 -6.33 -5.42
N ARG A 265 -21.68 -7.62 -5.64
CA ARG A 265 -22.27 -8.38 -6.75
C ARG A 265 -23.69 -8.84 -6.37
N PRO A 266 -24.66 -8.75 -7.30
CA PRO A 266 -26.03 -9.21 -7.05
C PRO A 266 -26.08 -10.70 -6.75
N GLU A 267 -27.20 -11.18 -6.23
CA GLU A 267 -27.46 -12.62 -6.15
C GLU A 267 -27.38 -13.29 -7.54
N LEU A 268 -26.89 -14.52 -7.58
CA LEU A 268 -26.74 -15.27 -8.83
C LEU A 268 -28.10 -15.56 -9.48
N LEU A 269 -28.21 -15.25 -10.78
CA LEU A 269 -29.46 -15.36 -11.54
C LEU A 269 -30.61 -14.54 -10.92
N ARG A 270 -30.30 -13.36 -10.34
CA ARG A 270 -31.31 -12.44 -9.80
C ARG A 270 -32.40 -12.14 -10.84
N GLY A 271 -33.67 -12.32 -10.44
CA GLY A 271 -34.84 -12.09 -11.30
C GLY A 271 -35.16 -13.23 -12.26
N GLN A 272 -34.50 -14.38 -12.13
CA GLN A 272 -34.77 -15.61 -12.89
C GLN A 272 -35.26 -16.73 -11.95
N ASP A 273 -36.14 -16.40 -11.01
CA ASP A 273 -36.54 -17.33 -9.94
C ASP A 273 -37.24 -18.58 -10.46
N GLY A 274 -38.08 -18.45 -11.49
CA GLY A 274 -38.73 -19.61 -12.12
C GLY A 274 -37.74 -20.62 -12.71
N ASP A 275 -36.69 -20.15 -13.39
CA ASP A 275 -35.67 -21.04 -13.97
C ASP A 275 -34.85 -21.75 -12.88
N VAL A 276 -34.58 -21.05 -11.76
CA VAL A 276 -33.87 -21.62 -10.61
C VAL A 276 -34.73 -22.63 -9.87
N GLU A 277 -36.03 -22.35 -9.68
CA GLU A 277 -36.99 -23.26 -9.08
C GLU A 277 -37.15 -24.55 -9.91
N GLU A 278 -37.27 -24.43 -11.23
CA GLU A 278 -37.34 -25.60 -12.12
C GLU A 278 -36.04 -26.42 -12.04
N PHE A 279 -34.88 -25.77 -12.05
CA PHE A 279 -33.61 -26.47 -11.91
C PHE A 279 -33.48 -27.16 -10.54
N SER A 280 -33.93 -26.50 -9.47
CA SER A 280 -33.95 -27.03 -8.10
C SER A 280 -34.85 -28.25 -7.93
N ALA A 281 -35.99 -28.30 -8.64
CA ALA A 281 -36.94 -29.40 -8.56
C ALA A 281 -36.36 -30.73 -9.09
N ASP A 282 -35.31 -30.66 -9.89
CA ASP A 282 -34.59 -31.82 -10.45
C ASP A 282 -33.18 -31.93 -9.83
N ASP A 283 -33.06 -31.72 -8.52
CA ASP A 283 -31.80 -31.81 -7.75
C ASP A 283 -30.69 -30.82 -8.17
N GLY A 284 -31.07 -29.66 -8.69
CA GLY A 284 -30.17 -28.61 -9.10
C GLY A 284 -29.77 -27.63 -7.98
N LEU A 285 -28.49 -27.27 -7.95
CA LEU A 285 -27.93 -26.21 -7.12
C LEU A 285 -27.22 -25.18 -7.98
N VAL A 286 -27.50 -23.92 -7.75
CA VAL A 286 -26.83 -22.75 -8.32
C VAL A 286 -25.93 -22.17 -7.23
N LEU A 287 -24.62 -22.21 -7.47
CA LEU A 287 -23.59 -21.87 -6.50
C LEU A 287 -22.75 -20.69 -7.00
N ASP A 288 -22.86 -19.53 -6.34
CA ASP A 288 -21.92 -18.44 -6.58
C ASP A 288 -20.58 -18.79 -5.91
N THR A 289 -19.48 -18.66 -6.65
CA THR A 289 -18.12 -18.92 -6.12
C THR A 289 -17.77 -18.06 -4.90
N ARG A 290 -18.42 -16.92 -4.70
CA ARG A 290 -18.33 -16.13 -3.46
C ARG A 290 -18.83 -16.88 -2.24
N GLU A 291 -19.92 -17.63 -2.39
CA GLU A 291 -20.48 -18.42 -1.29
C GLU A 291 -19.58 -19.60 -0.97
N LEU A 292 -18.98 -20.23 -1.99
CA LEU A 292 -17.96 -21.26 -1.79
C LEU A 292 -16.72 -20.71 -1.08
N PHE A 293 -16.26 -19.51 -1.46
CA PHE A 293 -15.17 -18.82 -0.78
C PHE A 293 -15.52 -18.53 0.69
N THR A 294 -16.71 -18.00 0.97
CA THR A 294 -17.19 -17.73 2.34
C THR A 294 -17.25 -19.01 3.17
N LEU A 295 -17.74 -20.11 2.59
CA LEU A 295 -17.80 -21.41 3.25
C LEU A 295 -16.41 -21.95 3.59
N LEU A 296 -15.44 -21.81 2.69
CA LEU A 296 -14.04 -22.16 2.95
C LEU A 296 -13.44 -21.33 4.08
N GLN A 297 -13.65 -20.02 4.08
CA GLN A 297 -13.19 -19.15 5.18
C GLN A 297 -13.84 -19.56 6.51
N ALA A 298 -15.12 -19.91 6.50
CA ALA A 298 -15.79 -20.43 7.69
C ALA A 298 -15.17 -21.73 8.22
N CYS A 299 -14.76 -22.63 7.32
CA CYS A 299 -14.03 -23.83 7.71
C CYS A 299 -12.63 -23.52 8.25
N ALA A 300 -11.90 -22.61 7.59
CA ALA A 300 -10.55 -22.21 8.00
C ALA A 300 -10.53 -21.56 9.39
N ASP A 301 -11.56 -20.76 9.69
CA ASP A 301 -11.74 -20.12 10.99
C ASP A 301 -12.30 -21.06 12.07
N GLY A 302 -12.59 -22.33 11.74
CA GLY A 302 -13.17 -23.30 12.67
C GLY A 302 -14.62 -23.00 13.06
N ARG A 303 -15.33 -22.18 12.28
CA ARG A 303 -16.74 -21.82 12.53
C ARG A 303 -17.71 -22.88 12.04
N ILE A 304 -17.28 -23.71 11.09
CA ILE A 304 -18.00 -24.90 10.62
C ILE A 304 -17.00 -26.01 10.33
N ASP A 305 -17.33 -27.24 10.69
CA ASP A 305 -16.50 -28.38 10.34
C ASP A 305 -16.63 -28.71 8.85
N ARG A 306 -15.54 -29.21 8.25
CA ARG A 306 -15.54 -29.57 6.81
C ARG A 306 -16.60 -30.60 6.46
N SER A 307 -16.89 -31.56 7.35
CA SER A 307 -17.99 -32.53 7.15
C SER A 307 -19.34 -31.84 7.02
N ASP A 308 -19.62 -30.87 7.89
CA ASP A 308 -20.88 -30.15 7.91
C ASP A 308 -21.00 -29.25 6.69
N ALA A 309 -19.91 -28.62 6.27
CA ALA A 309 -19.84 -27.86 5.03
C ALA A 309 -20.14 -28.74 3.80
N ARG A 310 -19.65 -29.99 3.76
CA ARG A 310 -20.00 -30.94 2.69
C ARG A 310 -21.48 -31.31 2.74
N GLU A 311 -22.02 -31.63 3.91
CA GLU A 311 -23.45 -31.96 4.04
C GLU A 311 -24.35 -30.79 3.64
N LEU A 312 -24.00 -29.56 3.99
CA LEU A 312 -24.71 -28.37 3.52
C LEU A 312 -24.76 -28.30 1.99
N LEU A 313 -23.63 -28.49 1.32
CA LEU A 313 -23.58 -28.48 -0.15
C LEU A 313 -24.37 -29.64 -0.77
N LYS A 314 -24.29 -30.84 -0.19
CA LYS A 314 -25.00 -32.04 -0.67
C LYS A 314 -26.53 -31.91 -0.55
N CYS A 315 -27.00 -31.32 0.54
CA CYS A 315 -28.43 -31.12 0.80
C CYS A 315 -29.00 -29.85 0.15
N ALA A 316 -28.15 -28.90 -0.25
CA ALA A 316 -28.62 -27.65 -0.84
C ALA A 316 -29.25 -27.85 -2.22
N ARG A 317 -30.28 -27.04 -2.49
CA ARG A 317 -30.98 -26.92 -3.78
C ARG A 317 -31.33 -25.46 -4.04
N GLY A 318 -31.57 -25.08 -5.29
CA GLY A 318 -31.87 -23.69 -5.65
C GLY A 318 -30.61 -22.83 -5.58
N ARG A 319 -30.63 -21.69 -4.88
CA ARG A 319 -29.44 -20.84 -4.70
C ARG A 319 -28.76 -21.18 -3.39
N PHE A 320 -27.48 -21.55 -3.46
CA PHE A 320 -26.69 -21.74 -2.24
C PHE A 320 -26.45 -20.40 -1.54
N GLN A 321 -26.56 -20.41 -0.22
CA GLN A 321 -26.11 -19.33 0.65
C GLN A 321 -25.24 -19.96 1.73
N ALA A 322 -24.00 -19.49 1.87
CA ALA A 322 -23.17 -19.91 2.98
C ALA A 322 -23.82 -19.46 4.30
N PRO A 323 -23.67 -20.23 5.39
CA PRO A 323 -24.19 -19.82 6.69
C PRO A 323 -23.70 -18.42 7.05
N ALA A 324 -24.61 -17.58 7.53
CA ALA A 324 -24.26 -16.25 8.02
C ALA A 324 -23.19 -16.40 9.12
N VAL A 325 -22.07 -15.73 8.87
CA VAL A 325 -20.90 -15.65 9.76
C VAL A 325 -21.13 -14.54 10.77
#